data_AF-A3VLY4-F1
#
_entry.id   AF-A3VLY4-F1
#
_cell.length_a   1.000
_cell.length_b   1.000
_cell.length_c   1.000
_cell.angle_alpha   90.00
_cell.angle_beta   90.00
_cell.angle_gamma   90.00
#
_symmetry.space_group_name_H-M   'P 1'
#
loop_
_entity.id
_entity.type
_entity.pdbx_description
1 polymer ?
#
loop_
_entity_poly.entity_id
_entity_poly.type
_entity_poly.pdbx_seq_one_letter_code
_entity_poly.pdbx_strand_id
1 'polypeptide(L)'
;MSLTRRRFMALVASIAMPGAAGAVNREVWRGRAFGGDVSLDLTGPRDRVAADLVRLTARMREIEARFTLYEDDGPLVRLNRIGKGPLHGDLRRVMEVSRRVHVATNGVFDPTVQSLWRALAEGRGADLFGVGLDRVRMTDTEITLADGQALTFNGIAQGYAADALLAMLSGWGYSTALVDMGEQAALGGPFRLGLVDPAVGRIGQVTLTGQAAATSSPAAMTIGGRAHILHPKGGRAIWSTVTVIAASATLADAASTAFCLMERDAIRQAKEALGLSDVLLVEKNGDLSRL
;
A
#
# COMPACT_ATOMS: atom_id res chain seq x y z
N MET A 1 13.36 25.05 4.31
CA MET A 1 14.31 24.47 3.34
C MET A 1 13.56 24.13 2.07
N SER A 2 13.77 24.89 1.01
CA SER A 2 13.11 24.70 -0.29
C SER A 2 13.81 23.57 -1.04
N LEU A 3 13.09 22.47 -1.27
CA LEU A 3 13.53 21.41 -2.18
C LEU A 3 12.96 21.70 -3.57
N THR A 4 13.88 22.17 -4.40
CA THR A 4 13.92 22.29 -5.86
C THR A 4 12.87 21.49 -6.63
N ARG A 5 11.93 22.23 -7.25
CA ARG A 5 11.11 21.80 -8.39
C ARG A 5 12.01 21.64 -9.62
N ARG A 6 12.35 20.41 -10.03
CA ARG A 6 12.81 20.09 -11.40
C ARG A 6 12.89 18.58 -11.65
N ARG A 7 12.01 18.08 -12.53
CA ARG A 7 12.16 17.01 -13.55
C ARG A 7 10.75 16.54 -13.94
N PHE A 8 10.14 17.16 -14.96
CA PHE A 8 10.23 16.89 -16.40
C PHE A 8 9.38 15.67 -16.80
N MET A 9 8.27 15.94 -17.50
CA MET A 9 7.46 14.93 -18.18
C MET A 9 8.28 14.32 -19.31
N ALA A 10 8.47 13.01 -19.29
CA ALA A 10 8.96 12.26 -20.44
C ALA A 10 7.85 11.29 -20.87
N LEU A 11 6.99 11.75 -21.78
CA LEU A 11 6.12 10.88 -22.55
C LEU A 11 6.99 10.29 -23.68
N VAL A 12 7.52 9.08 -23.49
CA VAL A 12 8.20 8.36 -24.57
C VAL A 12 7.15 7.55 -25.31
N ALA A 13 6.57 8.13 -26.36
CA ALA A 13 5.78 7.39 -27.33
C ALA A 13 6.72 6.78 -28.39
N SER A 14 7.00 5.49 -28.30
CA SER A 14 7.69 4.75 -29.36
C SER A 14 6.72 4.48 -30.52
N ILE A 15 6.88 5.21 -31.63
CA ILE A 15 6.14 4.94 -32.87
C ILE A 15 6.76 3.70 -33.54
N ALA A 16 6.10 2.55 -33.38
CA ALA A 16 6.40 1.35 -34.17
C ALA A 16 5.58 1.35 -35.47
N MET A 17 6.27 1.19 -36.61
CA MET A 17 5.70 1.01 -37.95
C MET A 17 4.89 -0.32 -38.05
N PRO A 18 3.88 -0.40 -38.93
CA PRO A 18 2.92 -1.48 -38.91
C PRO A 18 3.45 -2.74 -39.62
N GLY A 19 3.72 -3.79 -38.84
CA GLY A 19 3.73 -5.17 -39.32
C GLY A 19 2.43 -5.85 -38.89
N ALA A 20 1.69 -6.41 -39.86
CA ALA A 20 0.40 -7.03 -39.64
C ALA A 20 0.54 -8.41 -38.95
N ALA A 21 0.22 -8.44 -37.65
CA ALA A 21 -0.39 -9.55 -36.90
C ALA A 21 -0.73 -9.01 -35.50
N GLY A 22 -2.03 -8.85 -35.19
CA GLY A 22 -2.58 -8.39 -33.90
C GLY A 22 -1.60 -7.68 -32.95
N ALA A 23 -1.23 -6.44 -33.25
CA ALA A 23 -0.11 -5.78 -32.60
C ALA A 23 -0.35 -5.57 -31.10
N VAL A 24 0.25 -6.43 -30.28
CA VAL A 24 0.38 -6.24 -28.84
C VAL A 24 1.42 -5.15 -28.62
N ASN A 25 1.03 -4.08 -27.94
CA ASN A 25 1.93 -3.02 -27.50
C ASN A 25 2.21 -3.18 -26.00
N ARG A 26 3.46 -2.90 -25.62
CA ARG A 26 3.81 -2.60 -24.25
C ARG A 26 3.84 -1.09 -24.07
N GLU A 27 3.07 -0.59 -23.13
CA GLU A 27 3.05 0.83 -22.76
C GLU A 27 3.33 0.96 -21.27
N VAL A 28 4.18 1.92 -20.91
CA VAL A 28 4.48 2.23 -19.52
C VAL A 28 4.02 3.64 -19.25
N TRP A 29 2.95 3.76 -18.46
CA TRP A 29 2.51 5.04 -17.92
C TRP A 29 3.20 5.29 -16.58
N ARG A 30 3.56 6.54 -16.31
CA ARG A 30 4.14 6.98 -15.04
C ARG A 30 3.45 8.25 -14.56
N GLY A 31 3.26 8.35 -13.25
CA GLY A 31 2.64 9.52 -12.62
C GLY A 31 2.97 9.59 -11.13
N ARG A 32 2.18 10.38 -10.40
CA ARG A 32 2.30 10.51 -8.94
C ARG A 32 0.95 10.35 -8.26
N ALA A 33 0.83 9.48 -7.28
CA ALA A 33 -0.37 9.27 -6.47
C ALA A 33 0.06 8.74 -5.10
N PHE A 34 -0.80 8.86 -4.09
CA PHE A 34 -0.54 8.44 -2.71
C PHE A 34 0.74 9.05 -2.12
N GLY A 35 1.09 10.26 -2.56
CA GLY A 35 2.31 10.96 -2.12
C GLY A 35 3.63 10.46 -2.75
N GLY A 36 3.58 9.46 -3.65
CA GLY A 36 4.75 8.85 -4.29
C GLY A 36 4.67 8.81 -5.82
N ASP A 37 5.73 8.29 -6.44
CA ASP A 37 5.75 7.95 -7.86
C ASP A 37 5.04 6.61 -8.07
N VAL A 38 4.25 6.52 -9.15
CA VAL A 38 3.48 5.32 -9.51
C VAL A 38 3.65 4.99 -10.99
N SER A 39 3.52 3.72 -11.36
CA SER A 39 3.58 3.30 -12.76
C SER A 39 2.62 2.16 -13.10
N LEU A 40 2.21 2.12 -14.37
CA LEU A 40 1.39 1.07 -14.97
C LEU A 40 2.10 0.55 -16.21
N ASP A 41 2.59 -0.68 -16.17
CA ASP A 41 3.25 -1.35 -17.28
C ASP A 41 2.27 -2.37 -17.87
N LEU A 42 1.67 -2.03 -19.00
CA LEU A 42 0.61 -2.80 -19.62
C LEU A 42 1.10 -3.42 -20.92
N THR A 43 0.85 -4.71 -21.11
CA THR A 43 1.08 -5.40 -22.37
C THR A 43 -0.26 -5.87 -22.94
N GLY A 44 -0.72 -5.25 -24.03
CA GLY A 44 -2.03 -5.54 -24.62
C GLY A 44 -2.23 -4.94 -26.03
N PRO A 45 -3.37 -5.23 -26.68
CA PRO A 45 -3.76 -4.67 -27.97
C PRO A 45 -3.62 -3.15 -28.05
N ARG A 46 -2.88 -2.68 -29.06
CA ARG A 46 -2.48 -1.28 -29.25
C ARG A 46 -3.65 -0.27 -29.26
N ASP A 47 -4.81 -0.69 -29.72
CA ASP A 47 -6.01 0.13 -29.90
C ASP A 47 -6.76 0.44 -28.58
N ARG A 48 -6.54 -0.35 -27.52
CA ARG A 48 -7.24 -0.17 -26.22
C ARG A 48 -6.39 0.40 -25.09
N VAL A 49 -5.07 0.20 -25.11
CA VAL A 49 -4.18 0.52 -23.98
C VAL A 49 -4.30 1.98 -23.52
N ALA A 50 -4.30 2.94 -24.45
CA ALA A 50 -4.41 4.36 -24.12
C ALA A 50 -5.74 4.71 -23.44
N ALA A 51 -6.86 4.17 -23.93
CA ALA A 51 -8.19 4.39 -23.34
C ALA A 51 -8.32 3.73 -21.95
N ASP A 52 -7.76 2.53 -21.81
CA ASP A 52 -7.74 1.80 -20.55
C ASP A 52 -6.87 2.49 -19.50
N LEU A 53 -5.74 3.09 -19.88
CA LEU A 53 -4.92 3.93 -18.98
C LEU A 53 -5.68 5.13 -18.42
N VAL A 54 -6.53 5.79 -19.21
CA VAL A 54 -7.39 6.88 -18.71
C VAL A 54 -8.35 6.37 -17.63
N ARG A 55 -8.95 5.20 -17.84
CA ARG A 55 -9.89 4.59 -16.88
C ARG A 55 -9.17 4.12 -15.61
N LEU A 56 -7.98 3.54 -15.73
CA LEU A 56 -7.17 3.09 -14.59
C LEU A 56 -6.70 4.28 -13.74
N THR A 57 -6.19 5.33 -14.38
CA THR A 57 -5.74 6.53 -13.67
C THR A 57 -6.91 7.25 -13.00
N ALA A 58 -8.09 7.33 -13.62
CA ALA A 58 -9.29 7.86 -12.99
C ALA A 58 -9.69 7.04 -11.74
N ARG A 59 -9.68 5.71 -11.84
CA ARG A 59 -9.98 4.84 -10.70
C ARG A 59 -8.96 4.99 -9.56
N MET A 60 -7.68 5.05 -9.89
CA MET A 60 -6.60 5.28 -8.92
C MET A 60 -6.83 6.57 -8.13
N ARG A 61 -7.16 7.67 -8.82
CA ARG A 61 -7.47 8.96 -8.18
C ARG A 61 -8.71 8.91 -7.30
N GLU A 62 -9.74 8.19 -7.74
CA GLU A 62 -10.94 8.00 -6.94
C GLU A 62 -10.64 7.27 -5.62
N ILE A 63 -9.79 6.23 -5.67
CA ILE A 63 -9.36 5.51 -4.46
C ILE A 63 -8.53 6.41 -3.55
N GLU A 64 -7.56 7.15 -4.11
CA GLU A 64 -6.73 8.11 -3.38
C GLU A 64 -7.59 9.15 -2.66
N ALA A 65 -8.54 9.77 -3.36
CA ALA A 65 -9.44 10.79 -2.79
C ALA A 65 -10.28 10.23 -1.64
N ARG A 66 -10.66 8.95 -1.66
CA ARG A 66 -11.43 8.31 -0.58
C ARG A 66 -10.63 8.12 0.71
N PHE A 67 -9.32 7.95 0.62
CA PHE A 67 -8.46 7.53 1.73
C PHE A 67 -7.39 8.55 2.12
N THR A 68 -7.23 9.64 1.38
CA THR A 68 -6.29 10.71 1.73
C THR A 68 -6.70 11.44 3.00
N LEU A 69 -5.71 11.77 3.83
CA LEU A 69 -5.84 12.61 5.02
C LEU A 69 -5.45 14.07 4.76
N TYR A 70 -5.05 14.40 3.52
CA TYR A 70 -4.55 15.72 3.14
C TYR A 70 -5.60 16.64 2.53
N GLU A 71 -6.82 16.14 2.30
CA GLU A 71 -7.94 16.93 1.80
C GLU A 71 -8.91 17.24 2.96
N ASP A 72 -9.03 18.50 3.35
CA ASP A 72 -9.74 18.94 4.56
C ASP A 72 -11.22 18.54 4.63
N ASP A 73 -11.86 18.29 3.49
CA ASP A 73 -13.24 17.78 3.38
C ASP A 73 -13.35 16.45 2.64
N GLY A 74 -12.23 15.71 2.52
CA GLY A 74 -12.21 14.37 1.95
C GLY A 74 -13.01 13.36 2.79
N PRO A 75 -13.51 12.25 2.19
CA PRO A 75 -14.33 11.26 2.88
C PRO A 75 -13.73 10.73 4.20
N LEU A 76 -12.44 10.39 4.22
CA LEU A 76 -11.77 9.89 5.42
C LEU A 76 -11.61 10.97 6.50
N VAL A 77 -11.25 12.20 6.11
CA VAL A 77 -11.13 13.33 7.06
C VAL A 77 -12.49 13.65 7.67
N ARG A 78 -13.56 13.66 6.88
CA ARG A 78 -14.93 13.83 7.39
C ARG A 78 -15.34 12.71 8.33
N LEU A 79 -15.06 11.45 7.99
CA LEU A 79 -15.31 10.30 8.85
C LEU A 79 -14.57 10.45 10.20
N ASN A 80 -13.30 10.81 10.18
CA ASN A 80 -12.50 11.01 11.39
C ASN A 80 -12.96 12.21 12.23
N ARG A 81 -13.49 13.26 11.60
CA ARG A 81 -14.00 14.46 12.28
C ARG A 81 -15.37 14.23 12.93
N ILE A 82 -16.26 13.54 12.22
CA ILE A 82 -17.65 13.30 12.65
C ILE A 82 -17.74 12.05 13.55
N GLY A 83 -16.81 11.10 13.41
CA GLY A 83 -16.84 9.81 14.06
C GLY A 83 -17.81 8.82 13.41
N LYS A 84 -18.41 9.16 12.27
CA LYS A 84 -19.44 8.38 11.61
C LYS A 84 -19.54 8.71 10.13
N GLY A 85 -19.80 7.71 9.28
CA GLY A 85 -19.91 7.92 7.84
C GLY A 85 -20.39 6.70 7.04
N PRO A 86 -20.65 6.86 5.73
CA PRO A 86 -21.12 5.78 4.88
C PRO A 86 -20.05 4.72 4.66
N LEU A 87 -20.42 3.45 4.75
CA LEU A 87 -19.56 2.32 4.47
C LEU A 87 -19.68 1.89 3.00
N HIS A 88 -19.04 2.66 2.13
CA HIS A 88 -18.98 2.35 0.70
C HIS A 88 -18.08 1.13 0.41
N GLY A 89 -18.24 0.53 -0.79
CA GLY A 89 -17.60 -0.74 -1.14
C GLY A 89 -16.08 -0.78 -0.97
N ASP A 90 -15.37 0.30 -1.30
CA ASP A 90 -13.91 0.37 -1.08
C ASP A 90 -13.54 0.35 0.41
N LEU A 91 -14.20 1.17 1.22
CA LEU A 91 -13.94 1.24 2.66
C LEU A 91 -14.28 -0.09 3.32
N ARG A 92 -15.37 -0.74 2.91
CA ARG A 92 -15.73 -2.09 3.35
C ARG A 92 -14.59 -3.08 3.11
N ARG A 93 -14.09 -3.17 1.87
CA ARG A 93 -13.00 -4.08 1.51
C ARG A 93 -11.71 -3.80 2.30
N VAL A 94 -11.32 -2.53 2.40
CA VAL A 94 -10.13 -2.13 3.16
C VAL A 94 -10.28 -2.48 4.65
N MET A 95 -11.45 -2.23 5.24
CA MET A 95 -11.72 -2.57 6.65
C MET A 95 -11.75 -4.08 6.90
N GLU A 96 -12.30 -4.87 5.97
CA GLU A 96 -12.30 -6.33 6.06
C GLU A 96 -10.87 -6.90 6.06
N VAL A 97 -10.02 -6.46 5.13
CA VAL A 97 -8.62 -6.87 5.11
C VAL A 97 -7.88 -6.35 6.35
N SER A 98 -8.14 -5.10 6.76
CA SER A 98 -7.56 -4.53 7.98
C SER A 98 -7.89 -5.37 9.22
N ARG A 99 -9.14 -5.81 9.39
CA ARG A 99 -9.54 -6.70 10.50
C ARG A 99 -8.85 -8.06 10.43
N ARG A 100 -8.76 -8.65 9.24
CA ARG A 100 -8.06 -9.93 9.05
C ARG A 100 -6.59 -9.83 9.46
N VAL A 101 -5.89 -8.80 9.01
CA VAL A 101 -4.47 -8.58 9.35
C VAL A 101 -4.31 -8.18 10.81
N HIS A 102 -5.20 -7.36 11.37
CA HIS A 102 -5.21 -7.02 12.79
C HIS A 102 -5.29 -8.27 13.68
N VAL A 103 -6.21 -9.20 13.37
CA VAL A 103 -6.32 -10.47 14.11
C VAL A 103 -5.05 -11.31 13.97
N ALA A 104 -4.57 -11.53 12.75
CA ALA A 104 -3.38 -12.35 12.50
C ALA A 104 -2.10 -11.79 13.14
N THR A 105 -2.04 -10.47 13.35
CA THR A 105 -0.89 -9.77 13.94
C THR A 105 -1.09 -9.44 15.42
N ASN A 106 -2.11 -9.99 16.08
CA ASN A 106 -2.45 -9.70 17.49
C ASN A 106 -2.54 -8.18 17.79
N GLY A 107 -3.14 -7.46 16.85
CA GLY A 107 -3.40 -6.03 16.90
C GLY A 107 -2.18 -5.14 16.62
N VAL A 108 -1.10 -5.66 16.03
CA VAL A 108 0.04 -4.82 15.63
C VAL A 108 -0.27 -4.02 14.36
N PHE A 109 -0.99 -4.60 13.39
CA PHE A 109 -1.65 -3.81 12.35
C PHE A 109 -2.93 -3.21 12.91
N ASP A 110 -3.02 -1.89 13.04
CA ASP A 110 -4.25 -1.23 13.48
C ASP A 110 -4.44 0.09 12.72
N PRO A 111 -5.48 0.23 11.88
CA PRO A 111 -5.72 1.47 11.13
C PRO A 111 -6.19 2.62 12.04
N THR A 112 -6.47 2.40 13.33
CA THR A 112 -6.89 3.45 14.28
C THR A 112 -5.72 4.24 14.90
N VAL A 113 -4.48 3.97 14.47
CA VAL A 113 -3.27 4.68 14.93
C VAL A 113 -3.19 6.15 14.48
N GLN A 114 -4.18 6.66 13.74
CA GLN A 114 -4.15 8.05 13.27
C GLN A 114 -4.19 9.06 14.42
N SER A 115 -4.86 8.72 15.53
CA SER A 115 -4.87 9.53 16.76
C SER A 115 -3.47 9.68 17.35
N LEU A 116 -2.71 8.58 17.41
CA LEU A 116 -1.32 8.55 17.83
C LEU A 116 -0.41 9.35 16.87
N TRP A 117 -0.63 9.20 15.57
CA TRP A 117 0.05 9.97 14.53
C TRP A 117 -0.15 11.48 14.72
N ARG A 118 -1.40 11.92 14.88
CA ARG A 118 -1.74 13.33 15.09
C ARG A 118 -1.09 13.88 16.36
N ALA A 119 -1.14 13.15 17.46
CA ALA A 119 -0.51 13.58 18.72
C ALA A 119 1.00 13.82 18.54
N LEU A 120 1.72 12.90 17.89
CA LEU A 120 3.15 13.07 17.62
C LEU A 120 3.45 14.22 16.65
N ALA A 121 2.62 14.42 15.62
CA ALA A 121 2.78 15.52 14.66
C ALA A 121 2.69 16.89 15.34
N GLU A 122 1.83 16.99 16.35
CA GLU A 122 1.58 18.21 17.13
C GLU A 122 2.56 18.37 18.32
N GLY A 123 3.55 17.48 18.45
CA GLY A 123 4.50 17.49 19.57
C GLY A 123 3.89 17.10 20.92
N ARG A 124 2.71 16.48 20.92
CA ARG A 124 2.07 15.93 22.12
C ARG A 124 2.63 14.54 22.42
N GLY A 125 2.48 14.12 23.68
CA GLY A 125 2.82 12.76 24.10
C GLY A 125 1.97 11.72 23.36
N ALA A 126 2.50 10.51 23.20
CA ALA A 126 1.76 9.38 22.65
C ALA A 126 0.56 9.06 23.57
N ASP A 127 -0.66 9.19 23.05
CA ASP A 127 -1.89 8.79 23.72
C ASP A 127 -2.52 7.63 22.95
N LEU A 128 -2.70 6.50 23.64
CA LEU A 128 -3.31 5.29 23.09
C LEU A 128 -4.83 5.28 23.24
N PHE A 129 -5.43 6.28 23.88
CA PHE A 129 -6.88 6.35 24.08
C PHE A 129 -7.67 6.23 22.78
N GLY A 130 -7.15 6.72 21.66
CA GLY A 130 -7.79 6.63 20.34
C GLY A 130 -7.50 5.36 19.55
N VAL A 131 -6.75 4.40 20.10
CA VAL A 131 -6.31 3.17 19.40
C VAL A 131 -7.18 1.98 19.83
N GLY A 132 -7.54 1.12 18.87
CA GLY A 132 -8.29 -0.12 19.07
C GLY A 132 -9.33 -0.39 17.97
N LEU A 133 -8.97 -1.23 16.98
CA LEU A 133 -9.87 -1.59 15.88
C LEU A 133 -11.15 -2.32 16.32
N ASP A 134 -11.12 -2.98 17.47
CA ASP A 134 -12.26 -3.64 18.11
C ASP A 134 -13.39 -2.65 18.49
N ARG A 135 -13.04 -1.38 18.70
CA ARG A 135 -14.01 -0.31 19.04
C ARG A 135 -14.70 0.30 17.82
N VAL A 136 -14.19 0.04 16.62
CA VAL A 136 -14.82 0.50 15.37
C VAL A 136 -16.02 -0.41 15.07
N ARG A 137 -17.20 0.19 14.92
CA ARG A 137 -18.44 -0.53 14.60
C ARG A 137 -18.80 -0.35 13.14
N MET A 138 -19.28 -1.42 12.51
CA MET A 138 -19.70 -1.43 11.11
C MET A 138 -21.07 -2.10 10.99
N THR A 139 -21.95 -1.53 10.17
CA THR A 139 -23.21 -2.14 9.72
C THR A 139 -23.11 -2.44 8.21
N ASP A 140 -24.24 -2.71 7.56
CA ASP A 140 -24.28 -2.90 6.10
C ASP A 140 -24.06 -1.60 5.31
N THR A 141 -24.32 -0.44 5.93
CA THR A 141 -24.28 0.85 5.22
C THR A 141 -23.40 1.88 5.91
N GLU A 142 -22.89 1.59 7.10
CA GLU A 142 -22.32 2.63 7.96
C GLU A 142 -21.11 2.13 8.77
N ILE A 143 -20.19 3.05 9.04
CA ILE A 143 -19.07 2.86 9.95
C ILE A 143 -19.13 3.94 11.05
N THR A 144 -18.87 3.55 12.29
CA THR A 144 -18.85 4.43 13.45
C THR A 144 -17.57 4.21 14.26
N LEU A 145 -16.92 5.31 14.62
CA LEU A 145 -15.71 5.40 15.43
C LEU A 145 -16.11 5.73 16.87
N ALA A 146 -15.42 5.14 17.85
CA ALA A 146 -15.58 5.54 19.24
C ALA A 146 -14.84 6.86 19.53
N ASP A 147 -15.13 7.46 20.68
CA ASP A 147 -14.50 8.73 21.09
C ASP A 147 -12.97 8.64 21.04
N GLY A 148 -12.37 9.68 20.47
CA GLY A 148 -10.92 9.82 20.30
C GLY A 148 -10.31 9.00 19.16
N GLN A 149 -11.07 8.11 18.51
CA GLN A 149 -10.54 7.32 17.39
C GLN A 149 -10.46 8.13 16.10
N ALA A 150 -9.45 7.83 15.31
CA ALA A 150 -9.33 8.27 13.93
C ALA A 150 -8.69 7.15 13.12
N LEU A 151 -9.13 6.97 11.88
CA LEU A 151 -8.62 5.97 10.95
C LEU A 151 -7.55 6.57 10.03
N THR A 152 -6.58 5.74 9.68
CA THR A 152 -5.63 5.95 8.58
C THR A 152 -5.50 4.66 7.80
N PHE A 153 -5.34 4.78 6.49
CA PHE A 153 -5.15 3.65 5.59
C PHE A 153 -3.80 3.72 4.87
N ASN A 154 -2.84 4.49 5.39
CA ASN A 154 -1.54 4.67 4.75
C ASN A 154 -0.73 3.36 4.62
N GLY A 155 -0.99 2.35 5.45
CA GLY A 155 -0.33 1.03 5.34
C GLY A 155 -1.18 -0.04 4.67
N ILE A 156 -2.15 0.34 3.83
CA ILE A 156 -3.01 -0.63 3.10
C ILE A 156 -3.64 -0.07 1.81
N ALA A 157 -3.81 1.26 1.71
CA ALA A 157 -4.54 1.90 0.62
C ALA A 157 -3.84 1.76 -0.74
N GLN A 158 -2.51 1.78 -0.77
CA GLN A 158 -1.74 1.62 -2.01
C GLN A 158 -1.82 0.18 -2.51
N GLY A 159 -1.67 -0.81 -1.62
CA GLY A 159 -1.93 -2.21 -1.95
C GLY A 159 -3.36 -2.45 -2.45
N TYR A 160 -4.35 -1.82 -1.81
CA TYR A 160 -5.74 -1.87 -2.27
C TYR A 160 -5.95 -1.27 -3.65
N ALA A 161 -5.35 -0.11 -3.92
CA ALA A 161 -5.41 0.52 -5.23
C ALA A 161 -4.79 -0.38 -6.30
N ALA A 162 -3.62 -0.97 -6.01
CA ALA A 162 -2.95 -1.88 -6.93
C ALA A 162 -3.82 -3.09 -7.29
N ASP A 163 -4.41 -3.76 -6.29
CA ASP A 163 -5.31 -4.89 -6.50
C ASP A 163 -6.57 -4.50 -7.30
N ALA A 164 -7.16 -3.32 -7.01
CA ALA A 164 -8.35 -2.84 -7.72
C ALA A 164 -8.07 -2.58 -9.22
N LEU A 165 -6.91 -2.00 -9.54
CA LEU A 165 -6.50 -1.78 -10.93
C LEU A 165 -6.17 -3.11 -11.63
N LEU A 166 -5.53 -4.05 -10.92
CA LEU A 166 -5.23 -5.38 -11.45
C LEU A 166 -6.51 -6.16 -11.78
N ALA A 167 -7.54 -6.05 -10.92
CA ALA A 167 -8.83 -6.66 -11.17
C ALA A 167 -9.53 -6.07 -12.40
N MET A 168 -9.44 -4.75 -12.62
CA MET A 168 -9.95 -4.12 -13.85
C MET A 168 -9.23 -4.64 -15.09
N LEU A 169 -7.90 -4.69 -15.07
CA LEU A 169 -7.08 -5.19 -16.16
C LEU A 169 -7.41 -6.66 -16.49
N SER A 170 -7.50 -7.51 -15.47
CA SER A 170 -7.91 -8.91 -15.65
C SER A 170 -9.32 -9.01 -16.24
N GLY A 171 -10.26 -8.20 -15.76
CA GLY A 171 -11.63 -8.14 -16.30
C GLY A 171 -11.72 -7.64 -17.74
N TRP A 172 -10.75 -6.85 -18.20
CA TRP A 172 -10.62 -6.41 -19.59
C TRP A 172 -9.82 -7.38 -20.47
N GLY A 173 -9.42 -8.53 -19.92
CA GLY A 173 -8.71 -9.58 -20.66
C GLY A 173 -7.23 -9.28 -20.90
N TYR A 174 -6.59 -8.48 -20.05
CA TYR A 174 -5.13 -8.45 -19.99
C TYR A 174 -4.61 -9.75 -19.37
N SER A 175 -3.51 -10.28 -19.90
CA SER A 175 -2.81 -11.45 -19.33
C SER A 175 -1.52 -11.07 -18.61
N THR A 176 -0.95 -9.92 -18.98
CA THR A 176 0.35 -9.45 -18.49
C THR A 176 0.30 -7.95 -18.19
N ALA A 177 0.47 -7.60 -16.92
CA ALA A 177 0.59 -6.22 -16.47
C ALA A 177 1.34 -6.13 -15.13
N LEU A 178 2.01 -5.02 -14.89
CA LEU A 178 2.57 -4.68 -13.59
C LEU A 178 2.03 -3.31 -13.16
N VAL A 179 1.34 -3.31 -12.02
CA VAL A 179 0.87 -2.10 -11.35
C VAL A 179 1.83 -1.83 -10.21
N ASP A 180 2.43 -0.64 -10.18
CA ASP A 180 3.34 -0.21 -9.13
C ASP A 180 2.80 1.08 -8.50
N MET A 181 2.28 0.96 -7.28
CA MET A 181 1.72 2.07 -6.50
C MET A 181 2.67 2.53 -5.40
N GLY A 182 3.96 2.16 -5.46
CA GLY A 182 4.82 1.95 -4.29
C GLY A 182 4.85 0.47 -3.91
N GLU A 183 3.67 -0.16 -4.05
CA GLU A 183 3.37 -1.56 -3.81
C GLU A 183 3.13 -2.21 -5.18
N GLN A 184 3.74 -3.37 -5.44
CA GLN A 184 3.71 -3.99 -6.77
C GLN A 184 2.68 -5.11 -6.84
N ALA A 185 1.85 -5.10 -7.87
CA ALA A 185 0.91 -6.15 -8.19
C ALA A 185 1.07 -6.59 -9.65
N ALA A 186 1.39 -7.87 -9.87
CA ALA A 186 1.62 -8.43 -11.19
C ALA A 186 0.45 -9.32 -11.63
N LEU A 187 -0.04 -9.07 -12.83
CA LEU A 187 -0.91 -9.97 -13.59
C LEU A 187 0.01 -10.72 -14.55
N GLY A 188 0.06 -12.06 -14.45
CA GLY A 188 1.03 -12.85 -15.20
C GLY A 188 2.48 -12.48 -14.83
N GLY A 189 3.39 -12.55 -15.81
CA GLY A 189 4.81 -12.29 -15.60
C GLY A 189 5.70 -13.15 -16.51
N PRO A 190 7.00 -13.25 -16.21
CA PRO A 190 7.67 -12.82 -14.97
C PRO A 190 8.05 -11.33 -14.94
N PHE A 191 7.92 -10.69 -13.78
CA PHE A 191 8.44 -9.34 -13.50
C PHE A 191 9.53 -9.39 -12.43
N ARG A 192 10.69 -8.78 -12.71
CA ARG A 192 11.85 -8.77 -11.80
C ARG A 192 11.95 -7.43 -11.09
N LEU A 193 11.83 -7.43 -9.77
CA LEU A 193 11.81 -6.23 -8.92
C LEU A 193 13.02 -6.20 -8.01
N GLY A 194 13.77 -5.09 -8.01
CA GLY A 194 14.87 -4.89 -7.08
C GLY A 194 14.36 -4.62 -5.68
N LEU A 195 15.01 -5.21 -4.67
CA LEU A 195 14.77 -4.90 -3.27
C LEU A 195 15.82 -3.90 -2.79
N VAL A 196 15.36 -2.84 -2.12
CA VAL A 196 16.19 -1.75 -1.63
C VAL A 196 15.83 -1.45 -0.18
N ASP A 197 16.84 -1.39 0.67
CA ASP A 197 16.74 -0.82 2.02
C ASP A 197 17.23 0.64 2.00
N PRO A 198 16.54 1.60 2.64
CA PRO A 198 16.95 3.01 2.61
C PRO A 198 18.33 3.30 3.22
N ALA A 199 18.80 2.48 4.16
CA ALA A 199 20.09 2.66 4.83
C ALA A 199 21.21 1.86 4.16
N VAL A 200 20.92 0.67 3.67
CA VAL A 200 21.92 -0.29 3.14
C VAL A 200 22.02 -0.27 1.62
N GLY A 201 20.99 0.21 0.92
CA GLY A 201 20.91 0.22 -0.54
C GLY A 201 20.33 -1.07 -1.10
N ARG A 202 20.84 -1.54 -2.25
CA ARG A 202 20.28 -2.73 -2.93
C ARG A 202 20.61 -3.99 -2.14
N ILE A 203 19.58 -4.71 -1.71
CA ILE A 203 19.69 -5.92 -0.86
C ILE A 203 19.32 -7.19 -1.60
N GLY A 204 18.66 -7.10 -2.76
CA GLY A 204 18.25 -8.30 -3.50
C GLY A 204 17.32 -8.04 -4.67
N GLN A 205 16.60 -9.08 -5.06
CA GLN A 205 15.60 -9.04 -6.11
C GLN A 205 14.56 -10.13 -5.90
N VAL A 206 13.31 -9.84 -6.24
CA VAL A 206 12.21 -10.83 -6.30
C VAL A 206 11.68 -10.93 -7.72
N THR A 207 11.05 -12.07 -8.03
CA THR A 207 10.35 -12.26 -9.32
C THR A 207 8.89 -12.53 -9.03
N LEU A 208 7.99 -11.71 -9.59
CA LEU A 208 6.55 -11.88 -9.46
C LEU A 208 5.98 -12.55 -10.71
N THR A 209 5.13 -13.54 -10.51
CA THR A 209 4.31 -14.17 -11.56
C THR A 209 2.90 -14.37 -11.02
N GLY A 210 1.98 -13.46 -11.34
CA GLY A 210 0.61 -13.49 -10.80
C GLY A 210 0.56 -13.25 -9.29
N GLN A 211 1.51 -12.47 -8.75
CA GLN A 211 1.67 -12.20 -7.32
C GLN A 211 1.88 -10.70 -7.10
N ALA A 212 1.82 -10.30 -5.85
CA ALA A 212 2.12 -8.96 -5.38
C ALA A 212 3.28 -8.95 -4.38
N ALA A 213 3.95 -7.81 -4.27
CA ALA A 213 4.93 -7.52 -3.24
C ALA A 213 4.68 -6.12 -2.64
N ALA A 214 4.89 -5.99 -1.34
CA ALA A 214 4.90 -4.70 -0.66
C ALA A 214 6.12 -4.63 0.26
N THR A 215 6.71 -3.45 0.38
CA THR A 215 7.91 -3.23 1.17
C THR A 215 7.73 -2.06 2.11
N SER A 216 7.94 -2.29 3.41
CA SER A 216 7.85 -1.25 4.43
C SER A 216 9.21 -1.04 5.08
N SER A 217 9.63 0.23 5.16
CA SER A 217 10.89 0.64 5.78
C SER A 217 10.63 1.79 6.75
N PRO A 218 10.68 1.58 8.08
CA PRO A 218 10.39 2.62 9.07
C PRO A 218 11.24 3.88 8.92
N ALA A 219 12.47 3.76 8.43
CA ALA A 219 13.40 4.87 8.22
C ALA A 219 13.11 5.72 6.96
N ALA A 220 12.20 5.30 6.07
CA ALA A 220 11.90 6.03 4.84
C ALA A 220 11.27 7.42 5.10
N MET A 221 10.61 7.58 6.25
CA MET A 221 9.99 8.83 6.67
C MET A 221 9.99 8.94 8.20
N THR A 222 10.11 10.17 8.70
CA THR A 222 9.95 10.48 10.12
C THR A 222 8.80 11.44 10.39
N ILE A 223 8.21 11.32 11.57
CA ILE A 223 7.22 12.21 12.16
C ILE A 223 7.65 12.55 13.59
N GLY A 224 7.71 13.84 13.94
CA GLY A 224 8.07 14.27 15.30
C GLY A 224 9.42 13.68 15.78
N GLY A 225 10.37 13.46 14.86
CA GLY A 225 11.66 12.83 15.14
C GLY A 225 11.63 11.30 15.33
N ARG A 226 10.49 10.63 15.09
CA ARG A 226 10.33 9.17 15.16
C ARG A 226 9.99 8.58 13.80
N ALA A 227 10.19 7.27 13.62
CA ALA A 227 9.72 6.57 12.42
C ALA A 227 8.19 6.72 12.25
N HIS A 228 7.75 6.78 11.01
CA HIS A 228 6.35 6.98 10.63
C HIS A 228 5.47 5.73 10.84
N ILE A 229 6.07 4.54 10.87
CA ILE A 229 5.39 3.29 11.26
C ILE A 229 5.37 3.21 12.79
N LEU A 230 4.19 3.40 13.37
CA LEU A 230 3.99 3.49 14.82
C LEU A 230 3.40 2.20 15.36
N HIS A 231 3.93 1.74 16.49
CA HIS A 231 3.36 0.58 17.18
C HIS A 231 2.13 1.00 17.99
N PRO A 232 0.95 0.37 17.79
CA PRO A 232 -0.29 0.72 18.50
C PRO A 232 -0.28 0.47 20.02
N LYS A 233 0.82 -0.08 20.55
CA LYS A 233 1.01 -0.44 21.97
C LYS A 233 2.33 0.13 22.53
N GLY A 234 2.98 1.05 21.79
CA GLY A 234 4.19 1.74 22.25
C GLY A 234 5.54 1.05 21.96
N GLY A 235 5.54 -0.09 21.27
CA GLY A 235 6.78 -0.72 20.78
C GLY A 235 7.53 0.08 19.70
N ARG A 236 8.66 -0.45 19.24
CA ARG A 236 9.53 0.17 18.22
C ARG A 236 9.75 -0.78 17.06
N ALA A 237 10.17 -0.24 15.93
CA ALA A 237 10.59 -1.04 14.79
C ALA A 237 11.79 -1.94 15.13
N ILE A 238 11.61 -3.22 14.83
CA ILE A 238 12.61 -4.29 15.01
C ILE A 238 13.47 -4.35 13.75
N TRP A 239 12.82 -4.41 12.58
CA TRP A 239 13.46 -4.57 11.28
C TRP A 239 13.74 -3.23 10.60
N SER A 240 14.78 -3.19 9.76
CA SER A 240 15.09 -2.03 8.91
C SER A 240 14.12 -1.93 7.74
N THR A 241 13.87 -3.06 7.08
CA THR A 241 12.96 -3.19 5.95
C THR A 241 12.32 -4.57 5.99
N VAL A 242 11.03 -4.65 5.68
CA VAL A 242 10.31 -5.91 5.49
C VAL A 242 9.65 -5.89 4.12
N THR A 243 9.87 -6.95 3.33
CA THR A 243 9.14 -7.19 2.08
C THR A 243 8.25 -8.42 2.24
N VAL A 244 6.98 -8.29 1.90
CA VAL A 244 6.01 -9.40 1.90
C VAL A 244 5.60 -9.71 0.46
N ILE A 245 5.58 -10.99 0.10
CA ILE A 245 5.04 -11.49 -1.17
C ILE A 245 3.74 -12.26 -0.89
N ALA A 246 2.68 -11.91 -1.61
CA ALA A 246 1.35 -12.52 -1.45
C ALA A 246 0.57 -12.53 -2.76
N ALA A 247 -0.60 -13.18 -2.76
CA ALA A 247 -1.53 -13.13 -3.89
C ALA A 247 -2.27 -11.77 -4.02
N SER A 248 -2.20 -10.91 -3.00
CA SER A 248 -2.88 -9.62 -2.94
C SER A 248 -1.90 -8.56 -2.43
N ALA A 249 -1.80 -7.44 -3.13
CA ALA A 249 -1.00 -6.30 -2.71
C ALA A 249 -1.57 -5.67 -1.43
N THR A 250 -2.90 -5.67 -1.28
CA THR A 250 -3.58 -5.20 -0.05
C THR A 250 -3.10 -5.96 1.19
N LEU A 251 -3.03 -7.30 1.09
CA LEU A 251 -2.52 -8.14 2.19
C LEU A 251 -1.03 -7.92 2.43
N ALA A 252 -0.24 -7.83 1.36
CA ALA A 252 1.19 -7.64 1.47
C ALA A 252 1.52 -6.31 2.17
N ASP A 253 0.86 -5.21 1.80
CA ASP A 253 1.06 -3.85 2.31
C ASP A 253 0.75 -3.75 3.82
N ALA A 254 -0.42 -4.25 4.21
CA ALA A 254 -0.83 -4.31 5.61
C ALA A 254 0.10 -5.20 6.44
N ALA A 255 0.49 -6.36 5.91
CA ALA A 255 1.39 -7.28 6.61
C ALA A 255 2.80 -6.69 6.74
N SER A 256 3.40 -6.12 5.68
CA SER A 256 4.75 -5.56 5.74
C SER A 256 4.83 -4.41 6.74
N THR A 257 3.78 -3.57 6.81
CA THR A 257 3.68 -2.49 7.79
C THR A 257 3.73 -3.01 9.22
N ALA A 258 2.95 -4.07 9.52
CA ALA A 258 2.90 -4.66 10.85
C ALA A 258 4.19 -5.42 11.20
N PHE A 259 4.74 -6.16 10.23
CA PHE A 259 5.89 -7.04 10.45
C PHE A 259 7.15 -6.26 10.81
N CYS A 260 7.31 -5.01 10.36
CA CYS A 260 8.34 -4.10 10.84
C CYS A 260 8.42 -3.97 12.38
N LEU A 261 7.31 -4.24 13.07
CA LEU A 261 7.12 -4.08 14.51
C LEU A 261 7.02 -5.42 15.26
N MET A 262 7.10 -6.56 14.56
CA MET A 262 6.87 -7.89 15.12
C MET A 262 8.15 -8.71 15.24
N GLU A 263 8.22 -9.52 16.29
CA GLU A 263 9.26 -10.52 16.45
C GLU A 263 9.14 -11.64 15.41
N ARG A 264 10.27 -12.26 15.07
CA ARG A 264 10.38 -13.26 13.99
C ARG A 264 9.35 -14.40 14.11
N ASP A 265 9.14 -14.94 15.31
CA ASP A 265 8.19 -16.05 15.51
C ASP A 265 6.73 -15.62 15.36
N ALA A 266 6.39 -14.39 15.77
CA ALA A 266 5.07 -13.84 15.55
C ALA A 266 4.81 -13.59 14.05
N ILE A 267 5.84 -13.17 13.29
CA ILE A 267 5.75 -13.04 11.83
C ILE A 267 5.48 -14.39 11.18
N ARG A 268 6.16 -15.47 11.60
CA ARG A 268 5.92 -16.82 11.06
C ARG A 268 4.47 -17.24 11.23
N GLN A 269 3.92 -17.07 12.43
CA GLN A 269 2.51 -17.41 12.73
C GLN A 269 1.54 -16.57 11.90
N ALA A 270 1.76 -15.25 11.80
CA ALA A 270 0.93 -14.36 11.01
C ALA A 270 1.03 -14.66 9.51
N LYS A 271 2.21 -15.02 9.01
CA LYS A 271 2.46 -15.43 7.63
C LYS A 271 1.58 -16.62 7.25
N GLU A 272 1.58 -17.66 8.09
CA GLU A 272 0.75 -18.86 7.90
C GLU A 272 -0.74 -18.51 7.95
N ALA A 273 -1.19 -17.78 8.98
CA ALA A 273 -2.59 -17.39 9.14
C ALA A 273 -3.14 -16.54 7.98
N LEU A 274 -2.29 -15.72 7.37
CA LEU A 274 -2.64 -14.87 6.23
C LEU A 274 -2.45 -15.56 4.87
N GLY A 275 -1.76 -16.71 4.83
CA GLY A 275 -1.44 -17.42 3.60
C GLY A 275 -0.46 -16.65 2.70
N LEU A 276 0.50 -15.93 3.30
CA LEU A 276 1.51 -15.18 2.56
C LEU A 276 2.53 -16.14 1.94
N SER A 277 2.97 -15.86 0.72
CA SER A 277 3.92 -16.73 0.02
C SER A 277 5.31 -16.68 0.67
N ASP A 278 5.77 -15.48 1.00
CA ASP A 278 7.14 -15.25 1.42
C ASP A 278 7.30 -13.94 2.18
N VAL A 279 8.24 -13.89 3.12
CA VAL A 279 8.58 -12.67 3.87
C VAL A 279 10.09 -12.53 3.94
N LEU A 280 10.60 -11.40 3.47
CA LEU A 280 12.01 -11.03 3.57
C LEU A 280 12.18 -9.99 4.67
N LEU A 281 13.13 -10.24 5.57
CA LEU A 281 13.41 -9.43 6.74
C LEU A 281 14.84 -8.93 6.69
N VAL A 282 15.00 -7.61 6.76
CA VAL A 282 16.30 -6.94 6.75
C VAL A 282 16.57 -6.40 8.15
N GLU A 283 17.67 -6.83 8.74
CA GLU A 283 18.16 -6.29 10.01
C GLU A 283 18.80 -4.91 9.84
N LYS A 284 18.98 -4.18 10.93
CA LYS A 284 19.56 -2.82 10.91
C LYS A 284 21.02 -2.77 10.48
N ASN A 285 21.72 -3.90 10.54
CA ASN A 285 23.07 -4.09 10.03
C ASN A 285 23.10 -4.49 8.54
N GLY A 286 21.94 -4.71 7.92
CA GLY A 286 21.79 -5.13 6.52
C GLY A 286 21.66 -6.63 6.29
N ASP A 287 21.70 -7.46 7.34
CA ASP A 287 21.52 -8.91 7.18
C ASP A 287 20.11 -9.24 6.67
N LEU A 288 20.06 -10.00 5.58
CA LEU A 288 18.81 -10.42 4.95
C LEU A 288 18.48 -11.86 5.36
N SER A 289 17.24 -12.05 5.80
CA SER A 289 16.70 -13.39 6.07
C SER A 289 15.31 -13.55 5.46
N ARG A 290 14.87 -14.80 5.31
CA ARG A 290 13.63 -15.17 4.62
C ARG A 290 12.80 -16.11 5.50
N LEU A 291 11.48 -15.95 5.46
CA LEU A 291 10.49 -16.80 6.15
C LEU A 291 9.48 -17.34 5.15
#